data_AF-A0A7V9R810-F1
#
_entry.id   AF-A0A7V9R810-F1
#
_cell.length_a   1.000
_cell.length_b   1.000
_cell.length_c   1.000
_cell.angle_alpha   90.00
_cell.angle_beta   90.00
_cell.angle_gamma   90.00
#
_symmetry.space_group_name_H-M   'P 1'
#
loop_
_entity.id
_entity.type
_entity.pdbx_description
1 polymer ?
#
loop_
_entity_poly.entity_id
_entity_poly.type
_entity_poly.pdbx_seq_one_letter_code
_entity_poly.pdbx_strand_id
1 'polypeptide(L)'
;MTVNRRRARGRRAMIAVALLAAAGLFLLPALAAGDRVVLSAAAAAGYVAGVVAARILSDEHARTRREAARDRAAQAHDYRQIFAARVREQGRFIATMTARQTSLTEQLEATLRRVADEKGRARAEADRSGALQARVDELETRIAALGGDVTEQSATVSESLEFWYGRHDPSLEELLTFEERTA
;
A
#
# COMPACT_ATOMS: atom_id res chain seq x y z
N MET A 1 27.60 -5.94 13.50
CA MET A 1 28.95 -5.51 13.89
C MET A 1 29.89 -6.71 13.81
N THR A 2 30.56 -6.92 12.67
CA THR A 2 31.59 -7.96 12.56
C THR A 2 32.85 -7.43 13.22
N VAL A 3 33.08 -7.82 14.46
CA VAL A 3 34.36 -7.59 15.14
C VAL A 3 35.43 -8.25 14.27
N ASN A 4 36.24 -7.44 13.58
CA ASN A 4 37.45 -7.90 12.94
C ASN A 4 38.43 -8.31 14.05
N ARG A 5 38.25 -9.51 14.60
CA ARG A 5 39.18 -10.11 15.57
C ARG A 5 40.44 -10.40 14.78
N ARG A 6 41.35 -9.41 14.72
CA ARG A 6 42.76 -9.61 14.37
C ARG A 6 43.23 -10.79 15.20
N ARG A 7 43.29 -11.98 14.59
CA ARG A 7 43.75 -13.18 15.28
C ARG A 7 45.17 -12.90 15.76
N ALA A 8 45.37 -12.94 17.07
CA ALA A 8 46.70 -12.82 17.66
C ALA A 8 47.62 -13.83 16.96
N ARG A 9 48.80 -13.38 16.53
CA ARG A 9 49.80 -14.27 15.92
C ARG A 9 50.05 -15.44 16.87
N GLY A 10 49.90 -16.66 16.37
CA GLY A 10 49.94 -17.87 17.19
C GLY A 10 51.27 -18.00 17.92
N ARG A 11 51.24 -18.35 19.21
CA ARG A 11 52.43 -18.52 20.07
C ARG A 11 53.49 -19.42 19.41
N ARG A 12 53.07 -20.41 18.62
CA ARG A 12 53.93 -21.35 17.88
C ARG A 12 54.78 -20.67 16.81
N ALA A 13 54.22 -19.72 16.06
CA ALA A 13 54.98 -18.94 15.10
C ALA A 13 56.02 -18.05 15.80
N MET A 14 55.69 -17.49 16.97
CA MET A 14 56.67 -16.73 17.77
C MET A 14 57.79 -17.63 18.30
N ILE A 15 57.50 -18.87 18.72
CA ILE A 15 58.52 -19.83 19.15
C ILE A 15 59.44 -20.20 17.98
N ALA A 16 58.90 -20.45 16.79
CA ALA A 16 59.71 -20.75 15.60
C ALA A 16 60.65 -19.59 15.24
N VAL A 17 60.14 -18.35 15.28
CA VAL A 17 60.96 -17.15 15.04
C VAL A 17 62.02 -16.97 16.13
N ALA A 18 61.68 -17.21 17.41
CA ALA A 18 62.62 -17.12 18.51
C ALA A 18 63.74 -18.18 18.41
N LEU A 19 63.42 -19.41 18.00
CA LEU A 19 64.41 -20.47 17.75
C LEU A 19 65.38 -20.09 16.62
N LEU A 20 64.87 -19.54 15.51
CA LEU A 20 65.70 -19.07 14.41
C LEU A 20 66.60 -17.90 14.83
N ALA A 21 66.06 -16.95 15.61
CA ALA A 21 66.83 -15.83 16.14
C ALA A 21 67.94 -16.31 17.09
N ALA A 22 67.63 -17.25 18.00
CA ALA A 22 68.61 -17.83 18.91
C ALA A 22 69.72 -18.58 18.16
N ALA A 23 69.36 -19.37 17.14
CA ALA A 23 70.33 -20.06 16.28
C ALA A 23 71.27 -19.08 15.57
N GLY A 24 70.72 -17.98 15.02
CA GLY A 24 71.52 -16.92 14.40
C GLY A 24 72.45 -16.23 15.41
N LEU A 25 71.94 -15.96 16.62
CA LEU A 25 72.73 -15.32 17.68
C LEU A 25 73.88 -16.20 18.17
N PHE A 26 73.74 -17.52 18.13
CA PHE A 26 74.82 -18.46 18.43
C PHE A 26 75.84 -18.58 17.30
N LEU A 27 75.42 -18.44 16.04
CA LEU A 27 76.32 -18.57 14.88
C LEU A 27 77.33 -17.41 14.78
N LEU A 28 76.89 -16.18 15.08
CA LEU A 28 77.71 -14.96 14.97
C LEU A 28 79.00 -15.00 15.84
N PRO A 29 78.95 -15.30 17.16
CA PRO A 29 80.14 -15.38 17.99
C PRO A 29 81.00 -16.61 17.63
N ALA A 30 80.40 -17.73 17.23
CA ALA A 30 81.15 -18.90 16.76
C ALA A 30 81.99 -18.59 15.52
N LEU A 31 81.46 -17.76 14.61
CA LEU A 31 82.18 -17.27 13.43
C LEU A 31 83.38 -16.37 13.84
N ALA A 32 83.19 -15.50 14.83
CA ALA A 32 84.23 -14.60 15.31
C ALA A 32 85.38 -15.33 16.03
N ALA A 33 85.10 -16.44 16.70
CA ALA A 33 86.10 -17.25 17.40
C ALA A 33 87.06 -18.00 16.45
N GLY A 34 86.66 -18.27 15.20
CA GLY A 34 87.50 -18.92 14.19
C GLY A 34 87.76 -20.42 14.39
N ASP A 35 87.23 -21.05 15.45
CA ASP A 35 87.37 -22.48 15.70
C ASP A 35 86.42 -23.30 14.81
N ARG A 36 87.00 -24.18 13.99
CA ARG A 36 86.27 -25.01 13.02
C ARG A 36 85.36 -26.03 13.69
N VAL A 37 85.74 -26.57 14.85
CA VAL A 37 84.92 -27.56 15.56
C VAL A 37 83.66 -26.88 16.09
N VAL A 38 83.83 -25.74 16.78
CA VAL A 38 82.72 -24.93 17.30
C VAL A 38 81.81 -24.45 16.17
N LEU A 39 82.38 -24.00 15.05
CA LEU A 39 81.59 -23.56 13.89
C LEU A 39 80.75 -24.71 13.29
N SER A 40 81.33 -25.91 13.14
CA SER A 40 80.60 -27.07 12.61
C SER A 40 79.46 -27.51 13.52
N ALA A 41 79.68 -27.50 14.84
CA ALA A 41 78.65 -27.82 15.82
C ALA A 41 77.52 -26.77 15.82
N ALA A 42 77.87 -25.48 15.75
CA ALA A 42 76.89 -24.40 15.65
C ALA A 42 76.07 -24.47 14.35
N ALA A 43 76.70 -24.79 13.22
CA ALA A 43 76.02 -24.99 11.94
C ALA A 43 75.04 -26.16 11.98
N ALA A 44 75.45 -27.30 12.56
CA ALA A 44 74.57 -28.45 12.73
C ALA A 44 73.36 -28.13 13.63
N ALA A 45 73.59 -27.45 14.76
CA ALA A 45 72.52 -27.01 15.65
C ALA A 45 71.56 -26.03 14.95
N GLY A 46 72.10 -25.07 14.19
CA GLY A 46 71.31 -24.13 13.40
C GLY A 46 70.47 -24.82 12.32
N TYR A 47 71.02 -25.82 11.64
CA TYR A 47 70.29 -26.63 10.67
C TYR A 47 69.11 -27.38 11.32
N VAL A 48 69.35 -28.05 12.45
CA VAL A 48 68.30 -28.76 13.20
C VAL A 48 67.22 -27.78 13.66
N ALA A 49 67.60 -26.63 14.21
CA ALA A 49 66.66 -25.59 14.62
C ALA A 49 65.83 -25.07 13.44
N GLY A 50 66.45 -24.89 12.27
CA GLY A 50 65.77 -24.49 11.04
C GLY A 50 64.75 -25.52 10.55
N VAL A 51 65.10 -26.80 10.54
CA VAL A 51 64.19 -27.90 10.17
C VAL A 51 63.00 -27.98 11.13
N VAL A 52 63.24 -27.87 12.43
CA VAL A 52 62.17 -27.87 13.45
C VAL A 52 61.25 -26.67 13.28
N ALA A 53 61.81 -25.46 13.09
CA ALA A 53 61.03 -24.25 12.86
C ALA A 53 60.17 -24.36 11.58
N ALA A 54 60.72 -24.91 10.50
CA ALA A 54 60.00 -25.14 9.25
C ALA A 54 58.82 -26.10 9.43
N ARG A 55 59.00 -27.20 10.17
CA ARG A 55 57.91 -28.14 10.49
C ARG A 55 56.81 -27.52 11.33
N ILE A 56 57.18 -26.78 12.39
CA ILE A 56 56.21 -26.08 13.22
C ILE A 56 55.37 -25.12 12.37
N LEU A 57 56.03 -24.37 11.48
CA LEU A 57 55.36 -23.41 10.61
C LEU A 57 54.46 -24.10 9.58
N SER A 58 54.90 -25.22 8.98
CA SER A 58 54.09 -25.99 8.03
C SER A 58 52.83 -26.55 8.67
N ASP A 59 52.95 -27.09 9.89
CA ASP A 59 51.82 -27.66 10.62
C ASP A 59 50.81 -26.59 11.01
N GLU A 60 51.29 -25.42 11.43
CA GLU A 60 50.44 -24.29 11.78
C GLU A 60 49.71 -23.73 10.54
N HIS A 61 50.36 -23.67 9.38
CA HIS A 61 49.70 -23.29 8.13
C HIS A 61 48.62 -24.30 7.73
N ALA A 62 48.91 -25.60 7.79
CA ALA A 62 47.94 -26.64 7.49
C ALA A 62 46.74 -26.58 8.43
N ARG A 63 46.98 -26.37 9.73
CA ARG A 63 45.93 -26.18 10.74
C ARG A 63 45.08 -24.95 10.47
N THR A 64 45.71 -23.81 10.21
CA THR A 64 45.03 -22.54 9.90
C THR A 64 44.12 -22.68 8.69
N ARG A 65 44.56 -23.40 7.64
CA ARG A 65 43.72 -23.66 6.46
C ARG A 65 42.50 -24.51 6.79
N ARG A 66 42.65 -25.55 7.61
CA ARG A 66 41.51 -26.40 8.03
C ARG A 66 40.51 -25.62 8.88
N GLU A 67 40.99 -24.82 9.83
CA GLU A 67 40.15 -23.98 10.67
C GLU A 67 39.41 -22.94 9.82
N ALA A 68 40.09 -22.26 8.89
CA ALA A 68 39.44 -21.31 7.98
C ALA A 68 38.38 -21.96 7.09
N ALA A 69 38.61 -23.20 6.63
CA ALA A 69 37.60 -23.94 5.86
C ALA A 69 36.36 -24.28 6.72
N ARG A 70 36.57 -24.72 7.98
CA ARG A 70 35.49 -24.98 8.93
C ARG A 70 34.70 -23.71 9.27
N ASP A 71 35.41 -22.61 9.52
CA ASP A 71 34.77 -21.32 9.82
C ASP A 71 33.89 -20.84 8.66
N ARG A 72 34.38 -20.96 7.41
CA ARG A 72 33.58 -20.63 6.22
C ARG A 72 32.37 -21.53 6.07
N ALA A 73 32.52 -22.83 6.35
CA ALA A 73 31.40 -23.77 6.32
C ALA A 73 30.35 -23.43 7.38
N ALA A 74 30.76 -23.11 8.60
CA ALA A 74 29.88 -22.65 9.67
C ALA A 74 29.17 -21.33 9.30
N GLN A 75 29.92 -20.34 8.81
CA GLN A 75 29.34 -19.09 8.33
C GLN A 75 28.32 -19.31 7.22
N ALA A 76 28.64 -20.14 6.23
CA ALA A 76 27.70 -20.47 5.14
C ALA A 76 26.44 -21.15 5.67
N HIS A 77 26.55 -22.01 6.68
CA HIS A 77 25.41 -22.63 7.34
C HIS A 77 24.54 -21.60 8.07
N ASP A 78 25.14 -20.73 8.87
CA ASP A 78 24.44 -19.66 9.60
C ASP A 78 23.73 -18.71 8.64
N TYR A 79 24.40 -18.31 7.56
CA TYR A 79 23.80 -17.48 6.51
C TYR A 79 22.62 -18.17 5.84
N ARG A 80 22.70 -19.48 5.55
CA ARG A 80 21.57 -20.24 4.99
C ARG A 80 20.38 -20.24 5.94
N GLN A 81 20.61 -20.39 7.25
CA GLN A 81 19.53 -20.36 8.24
C GLN A 81 18.85 -18.99 8.30
N ILE A 82 19.65 -17.90 8.38
CA ILE A 82 19.13 -16.53 8.39
C ILE A 82 18.36 -16.24 7.10
N PHE A 83 18.91 -16.64 5.95
CA PHE A 83 18.26 -16.45 4.66
C PHE A 83 16.93 -17.21 4.58
N ALA A 84 16.91 -18.49 4.98
CA ALA A 84 15.68 -19.28 5.01
C ALA A 84 14.62 -18.67 5.94
N ALA A 85 15.02 -18.14 7.10
CA ALA A 85 14.11 -17.43 8.00
C ALA A 85 13.52 -16.18 7.33
N ARG A 86 14.36 -15.36 6.68
CA ARG A 86 13.93 -14.14 5.98
C ARG A 86 13.02 -14.43 4.79
N VAL A 87 13.29 -15.48 4.01
CA VAL A 87 12.41 -15.90 2.90
C VAL A 87 11.04 -16.31 3.41
N ARG A 88 10.97 -17.06 4.53
CA ARG A 88 9.67 -17.41 5.15
C ARG A 88 8.91 -16.18 5.64
N GLU A 89 9.61 -15.23 6.24
CA GLU A 89 9.01 -13.96 6.68
C GLU A 89 8.47 -13.14 5.52
N GLN A 90 9.27 -12.98 4.45
CA GLN A 90 8.84 -12.28 3.23
C GLN A 90 7.65 -12.97 2.56
N GLY A 91 7.64 -14.30 2.51
CA GLY A 91 6.51 -15.07 2.00
C GLY A 91 5.23 -14.80 2.78
N ARG A 92 5.29 -14.79 4.11
CA ARG A 92 4.14 -14.42 4.96
C ARG A 92 3.70 -12.98 4.76
N PHE A 93 4.64 -12.05 4.65
CA PHE A 93 4.33 -10.64 4.42
C PHE A 93 3.58 -10.44 3.09
N ILE A 94 4.09 -11.04 2.01
CA ILE A 94 3.45 -10.99 0.69
C ILE A 94 2.06 -11.59 0.75
N ALA A 95 1.90 -12.79 1.33
CA ALA A 95 0.60 -13.44 1.45
C ALA A 95 -0.43 -12.57 2.20
N THR A 96 -0.02 -11.96 3.32
CA THR A 96 -0.87 -11.05 4.10
C THR A 96 -1.25 -9.80 3.30
N MET A 97 -0.30 -9.19 2.58
CA MET A 97 -0.55 -8.00 1.78
C MET A 97 -1.45 -8.30 0.57
N THR A 98 -1.24 -9.44 -0.09
CA THR A 98 -2.11 -9.90 -1.18
C THR A 98 -3.54 -10.12 -0.67
N ALA A 99 -3.73 -10.81 0.45
CA ALA A 99 -5.05 -11.00 1.06
C ALA A 99 -5.72 -9.66 1.41
N ARG A 100 -4.96 -8.71 1.96
CA ARG A 100 -5.46 -7.36 2.25
C ARG A 100 -5.86 -6.62 0.98
N GLN A 101 -5.05 -6.70 -0.08
CA GLN A 101 -5.36 -6.06 -1.36
C GLN A 101 -6.64 -6.64 -1.96
N THR A 102 -6.82 -7.96 -1.96
CA THR A 102 -8.03 -8.62 -2.44
C THR A 102 -9.27 -8.16 -1.67
N SER A 103 -9.18 -8.10 -0.33
CA SER A 103 -10.28 -7.60 0.49
C SER A 103 -10.62 -6.14 0.20
N LEU A 104 -9.61 -5.29 -0.03
CA LEU A 104 -9.82 -3.89 -0.40
C LEU A 104 -10.47 -3.76 -1.77
N THR A 105 -10.06 -4.57 -2.76
CA THR A 105 -10.68 -4.56 -4.09
C THR A 105 -12.14 -5.00 -4.03
N GLU A 106 -12.47 -6.04 -3.25
CA GLU A 106 -13.85 -6.48 -3.05
C GLU A 106 -14.71 -5.41 -2.37
N GLN A 107 -14.18 -4.74 -1.34
CA GLN A 107 -14.87 -3.63 -0.67
C GLN A 107 -15.10 -2.45 -1.61
N LEU A 108 -14.11 -2.12 -2.45
CA LEU A 108 -14.21 -1.05 -3.44
C LEU A 108 -15.28 -1.39 -4.48
N GLU A 109 -15.28 -2.61 -5.02
CA GLU A 109 -16.30 -3.06 -5.97
C GLU A 109 -17.70 -3.03 -5.37
N ALA A 110 -17.87 -3.50 -4.13
CA ALA A 110 -19.15 -3.45 -3.43
C ALA A 110 -19.63 -2.00 -3.23
N THR A 111 -18.71 -1.08 -2.90
CA THR A 111 -19.03 0.34 -2.74
C THR A 111 -19.43 0.96 -4.08
N LEU A 112 -18.70 0.67 -5.16
CA LEU A 112 -19.03 1.15 -6.50
C LEU A 112 -20.39 0.65 -6.98
N ARG A 113 -20.75 -0.60 -6.69
CA ARG A 113 -22.09 -1.15 -6.98
C ARG A 113 -23.18 -0.39 -6.23
N ARG A 114 -23.00 -0.14 -4.92
CA ARG A 114 -23.96 0.65 -4.11
C ARG A 114 -24.15 2.05 -4.66
N VAL A 115 -23.06 2.74 -5.00
CA VAL A 115 -23.12 4.09 -5.60
C VAL A 115 -23.85 4.06 -6.95
N ALA A 116 -23.61 3.04 -7.77
CA ALA A 116 -24.31 2.88 -9.04
C ALA A 116 -25.83 2.65 -8.83
N ASP A 117 -26.21 1.81 -7.88
CA ASP A 117 -27.61 1.55 -7.52
C ASP A 117 -28.31 2.79 -6.98
N GLU A 118 -27.66 3.53 -6.08
CA GLU A 118 -28.17 4.79 -5.53
C GLU A 118 -28.35 5.84 -6.63
N LYS A 119 -27.38 5.97 -7.54
CA LYS A 119 -27.49 6.86 -8.70
C LYS A 119 -28.64 6.44 -9.63
N GLY A 120 -28.85 5.14 -9.81
CA GLY A 120 -29.98 4.60 -10.57
C GLY A 120 -31.33 4.97 -9.94
N ARG A 121 -31.46 4.81 -8.62
CA ARG A 121 -32.67 5.21 -7.88
C ARG A 121 -32.92 6.71 -7.93
N ALA A 122 -31.88 7.52 -7.75
CA ALA A 122 -31.98 8.97 -7.82
C ALA A 122 -32.45 9.45 -9.21
N ARG A 123 -31.96 8.82 -10.29
CA ARG A 123 -32.46 9.09 -11.66
C ARG A 123 -33.92 8.72 -11.81
N ALA A 124 -34.33 7.53 -11.38
CA ALA A 124 -35.72 7.10 -11.45
C ALA A 124 -36.68 7.97 -10.61
N GLU A 125 -36.21 8.55 -9.50
CA GLU A 125 -36.97 9.52 -8.72
C GLU A 125 -37.06 10.89 -9.43
N ALA A 126 -35.97 11.34 -10.04
CA ALA A 126 -35.95 12.57 -10.84
C ALA A 126 -36.89 12.46 -12.05
N ASP A 127 -36.88 11.33 -12.76
CA ASP A 127 -37.77 11.07 -13.90
C ASP A 127 -39.25 11.05 -13.46
N ARG A 128 -39.56 10.44 -12.31
CA ARG A 128 -40.91 10.43 -11.72
C ARG A 128 -41.36 11.83 -11.33
N SER A 129 -40.50 12.59 -10.65
CA SER A 129 -40.76 13.99 -10.30
C SER A 129 -41.01 14.83 -11.55
N GLY A 130 -40.21 14.66 -12.60
CA GLY A 130 -40.40 15.33 -13.89
C GLY A 130 -41.74 14.98 -14.56
N ALA A 131 -42.13 13.71 -14.54
CA ALA A 131 -43.42 13.27 -15.09
C ALA A 131 -44.62 13.81 -14.28
N LEU A 132 -44.50 13.90 -12.96
CA LEU A 132 -45.52 14.51 -12.09
C LEU A 132 -45.62 16.01 -12.34
N GLN A 133 -44.50 16.71 -12.48
CA GLN A 133 -44.48 18.14 -12.80
C GLN A 133 -45.18 18.42 -14.14
N ALA A 134 -44.85 17.66 -15.18
CA ALA A 134 -45.51 17.79 -16.48
C ALA A 134 -47.03 17.58 -16.41
N ARG A 135 -47.50 16.66 -15.54
CA ARG A 135 -48.94 16.47 -15.28
C ARG A 135 -49.58 17.63 -14.54
N VAL A 136 -48.87 18.23 -13.57
CA VAL A 136 -49.35 19.44 -12.89
C VAL A 136 -49.49 20.57 -13.90
N ASP A 137 -48.47 20.81 -14.72
CA ASP A 137 -48.49 21.86 -15.74
C ASP A 137 -49.64 21.64 -16.76
N GLU A 138 -49.89 20.38 -17.17
CA GLU A 138 -51.03 20.03 -18.04
C GLU A 138 -52.38 20.32 -17.37
N LEU A 139 -52.54 19.95 -16.09
CA LEU A 139 -53.77 20.20 -15.33
C LEU A 139 -54.00 21.69 -15.09
N GLU A 140 -52.96 22.46 -14.77
CA GLU A 140 -53.03 23.92 -14.62
C GLU A 140 -53.48 24.56 -15.93
N THR A 141 -52.94 24.11 -17.06
CA THR A 141 -53.36 24.58 -18.39
C THR A 141 -54.84 24.27 -18.66
N ARG A 142 -55.32 23.08 -18.30
CA ARG A 142 -56.75 22.71 -18.45
C ARG A 142 -57.67 23.50 -17.54
N ILE A 143 -57.27 23.76 -16.30
CA ILE A 143 -58.05 24.58 -15.35
C ILE A 143 -58.13 26.01 -15.86
N ALA A 144 -57.04 26.57 -16.38
CA ALA A 144 -57.03 27.90 -16.98
C ALA A 144 -57.98 27.99 -18.18
N ALA A 145 -57.98 26.97 -19.06
CA ALA A 145 -58.90 26.89 -20.20
C ALA A 145 -60.37 26.82 -19.74
N LEU A 146 -60.70 25.90 -18.82
CA LEU A 146 -62.05 25.76 -18.26
C LEU A 146 -62.52 27.03 -17.54
N GLY A 147 -61.60 27.72 -16.83
CA GLY A 147 -61.89 29.00 -16.20
C GLY A 147 -62.26 30.08 -17.22
N GLY A 148 -61.55 30.11 -18.37
CA GLY A 148 -61.89 30.94 -19.52
C GLY A 148 -63.30 30.64 -20.05
N ASP A 149 -63.60 29.37 -20.32
CA ASP A 149 -64.91 28.93 -20.82
C ASP A 149 -66.04 29.32 -19.85
N VAL A 150 -65.84 29.15 -18.54
CA VAL A 150 -66.84 29.53 -17.52
C VAL A 150 -67.05 31.04 -17.48
N THR A 151 -65.99 31.85 -17.63
CA THR A 151 -66.14 33.31 -17.69
C THR A 151 -66.89 33.75 -18.95
N GLU A 152 -66.62 33.14 -20.10
CA GLU A 152 -67.33 33.42 -21.35
C GLU A 152 -68.80 32.98 -21.28
N GLN A 153 -69.06 31.80 -20.69
CA GLN A 153 -70.42 31.31 -20.48
C GLN A 153 -71.20 32.18 -19.48
N SER A 154 -70.53 32.68 -18.44
CA SER A 154 -71.13 33.61 -17.48
C SER A 154 -71.44 34.96 -18.13
N ALA A 155 -70.55 35.46 -19.00
CA ALA A 155 -70.77 36.70 -19.75
C ALA A 155 -71.96 36.57 -20.72
N THR A 156 -72.06 35.47 -21.47
CA THR A 156 -73.20 35.20 -22.36
C THR A 156 -74.51 34.99 -21.60
N VAL A 157 -74.48 34.30 -20.46
CA VAL A 157 -75.66 34.21 -19.57
C VAL A 157 -76.06 35.58 -19.06
N SER A 158 -75.10 36.41 -18.62
CA SER A 158 -75.37 37.77 -18.17
C SER A 158 -75.96 38.64 -19.29
N GLU A 159 -75.41 38.58 -20.50
CA GLU A 159 -75.94 39.27 -21.68
C GLU A 159 -77.34 38.77 -22.05
N SER A 160 -77.58 37.45 -21.96
CA SER A 160 -78.91 36.88 -22.19
C SER A 160 -79.94 37.30 -21.14
N LEU A 161 -79.51 37.45 -19.87
CA LEU A 161 -80.33 37.95 -18.79
C LEU A 161 -80.62 39.44 -18.98
N GLU A 162 -79.62 40.26 -19.34
CA GLU A 162 -79.82 41.67 -19.71
C GLU A 162 -80.77 41.82 -20.90
N PHE A 163 -80.70 40.94 -21.89
CA PHE A 163 -81.63 40.92 -23.01
C PHE A 163 -83.08 40.58 -22.59
N TRP A 164 -83.25 39.61 -21.68
CA TRP A 164 -84.58 39.23 -21.17
C TRP A 164 -85.16 40.30 -20.24
N TYR A 165 -84.37 40.84 -19.32
CA TYR A 165 -84.81 41.88 -18.38
C TYR A 165 -84.91 43.27 -19.02
N GLY A 166 -84.02 43.61 -19.96
CA GLY A 166 -84.06 44.88 -20.70
C GLY A 166 -85.17 44.96 -21.74
N ARG A 167 -85.82 43.84 -22.10
CA ARG A 167 -86.94 43.81 -23.05
C ARG A 167 -88.30 44.03 -22.39
N HIS A 168 -88.43 43.84 -21.08
CA HIS A 168 -89.65 44.16 -20.33
C HIS A 168 -89.28 44.52 -18.88
N ASP A 169 -88.87 45.76 -18.67
CA ASP A 169 -89.35 46.46 -17.49
C ASP A 169 -90.77 46.93 -17.87
N PRO A 170 -91.85 46.22 -17.49
CA PRO A 170 -93.15 46.86 -17.56
C PRO A 170 -93.03 48.11 -16.70
N SER A 171 -93.22 49.27 -17.31
CA SER A 171 -93.26 50.51 -16.55
C SER A 171 -94.28 50.33 -15.42
N LEU A 172 -94.07 50.99 -14.28
CA LEU A 172 -95.06 50.97 -13.20
C LEU A 172 -96.49 51.31 -13.71
N GLU A 173 -96.60 52.07 -14.82
CA GLU A 173 -97.85 52.31 -15.55
C GLU A 173 -98.44 51.07 -16.25
N GLU A 174 -97.62 50.19 -16.86
CA GLU A 174 -98.10 48.93 -17.46
C GLU A 174 -98.58 47.91 -16.41
N LEU A 175 -97.94 47.87 -15.23
CA LEU A 175 -98.39 47.04 -14.12
C LEU A 175 -99.70 47.56 -13.50
N LEU A 176 -99.84 48.87 -13.34
CA LEU A 176 -101.07 49.48 -12.82
C LEU A 176 -102.26 49.35 -13.79
N THR A 177 -102.01 49.45 -15.10
CA THR A 177 -103.07 49.27 -16.11
C THR A 177 -103.51 47.80 -16.27
N PHE A 178 -102.65 46.83 -15.97
CA PHE A 178 -103.05 45.42 -15.89
C PHE A 178 -103.94 45.13 -14.67
N GLU A 179 -103.65 45.77 -13.53
CA GLU A 179 -104.45 45.65 -12.31
C GLU A 179 -105.83 46.32 -12.47
N GLU A 180 -105.92 47.48 -13.12
CA GLU A 180 -107.20 48.13 -13.45
C GLU A 180 -108.04 47.35 -14.48
N ARG A 181 -107.42 46.50 -15.31
CA ARG A 181 -108.12 45.69 -16.31
C ARG A 181 -108.58 44.32 -15.75
N THR A 182 -108.14 43.96 -14.55
CA THR A 182 -108.50 42.68 -13.89
C THR A 182 -109.40 42.86 -12.66
N ALA A 183 -109.70 44.10 -12.25
CA ALA A 183 -110.75 44.47 -11.30
C ALA A 183 -112.06 44.83 -12.03
#